data_AF-A0AAE1XTQ6-F1
#
_entry.id   AF-A0AAE1XTQ6-F1
#
_cell.length_a   1.000
_cell.length_b   1.000
_cell.length_c   1.000
_cell.angle_alpha   90.00
_cell.angle_beta   90.00
_cell.angle_gamma   90.00
#
_symmetry.space_group_name_H-M   'P 1'
#
loop_
_entity.id
_entity.type
_entity.pdbx_description
1 polymer ?
#
loop_
_entity_poly.entity_id
_entity_poly.type
_entity_poly.pdbx_seq_one_letter_code
_entity_poly.pdbx_strand_id
1 'polypeptide(L)'
;MDFQALKFLSTPLPLFFTGYLILYLIAYFILFRSWARRLRPEASSCAISLAHGTPAVFLAYRAILSDPARDFHSQNTPFQSLVLDYSIAYFLMDLVHYLIFYPTDVLFIGHHLATLFVFLTCRYVVYHGAFAILVLLILAEVTSLCQNVWTLANARRSDVKFAAKLYDFLSPPFYALYSVVRGFLGPYFVYRMLVFYSSGAADGVIPKWVWISWVFVVFTAISVSILWISNLWIQLYRERMKKVEKKVS
;
A
#
# COMPACT_ATOMS: atom_id res chain seq x y z
N MET A 1 -9.08 32.37 14.93
CA MET A 1 -8.42 31.11 14.52
C MET A 1 -7.14 31.02 15.33
N ASP A 2 -6.97 29.96 16.12
CA ASP A 2 -5.86 29.81 17.07
C ASP A 2 -4.51 29.62 16.35
N PHE A 3 -3.47 30.31 16.80
CA PHE A 3 -2.12 30.25 16.26
C PHE A 3 -1.54 28.81 16.35
N GLN A 4 -1.95 28.04 17.38
CA GLN A 4 -1.61 26.63 17.48
C GLN A 4 -2.28 25.77 16.40
N ALA A 5 -3.54 26.06 16.04
CA ALA A 5 -4.23 25.36 14.97
C ALA A 5 -3.57 25.61 13.61
N LEU A 6 -3.11 26.85 13.36
CA LEU A 6 -2.33 27.18 12.16
C LEU A 6 -1.01 26.40 12.12
N LYS A 7 -0.30 26.30 13.24
CA LYS A 7 0.98 25.59 13.34
C LYS A 7 0.81 24.07 13.17
N PHE A 8 -0.28 23.50 13.67
CA PHE A 8 -0.63 22.09 13.45
C PHE A 8 -0.94 21.81 11.97
N LEU A 9 -1.75 22.67 11.32
CA LEU A 9 -2.02 22.59 9.87
C LEU A 9 -0.76 22.81 9.01
N SER A 10 0.28 23.42 9.58
CA SER A 10 1.58 23.63 8.92
C SER A 10 2.49 22.39 8.97
N THR A 11 2.12 21.34 9.71
CA THR A 11 2.88 20.09 9.73
C THR A 11 2.52 19.23 8.50
N PRO A 12 3.46 18.46 7.93
CA PRO A 12 3.20 17.73 6.68
C PRO A 12 2.03 16.74 6.77
N LEU A 13 1.87 16.05 7.90
CA LEU A 13 0.89 14.97 8.04
C LEU A 13 -0.58 15.46 7.93
N PRO A 14 -1.06 16.44 8.72
CA PRO A 14 -2.41 17.00 8.56
C PRO A 14 -2.66 17.62 7.18
N LEU A 15 -1.63 18.23 6.58
CA LEU A 15 -1.73 18.80 5.24
C LEU A 15 -1.96 17.71 4.19
N PHE A 16 -1.15 16.64 4.20
CA PHE A 16 -1.33 15.51 3.30
C PHE A 16 -2.66 14.80 3.53
N PHE A 17 -3.08 14.59 4.78
CA PHE A 17 -4.37 13.98 5.09
C PHE A 17 -5.53 14.80 4.52
N THR A 18 -5.50 16.12 4.71
CA THR A 18 -6.49 17.02 4.13
C THR A 18 -6.48 16.97 2.59
N GLY A 19 -5.31 16.88 1.99
CA GLY A 19 -5.15 16.68 0.54
C GLY A 19 -5.81 15.39 0.05
N TYR A 20 -5.58 14.27 0.72
CA TYR A 20 -6.23 12.99 0.40
C TYR A 20 -7.74 13.03 0.63
N LEU A 21 -8.21 13.70 1.68
CA LEU A 21 -9.64 13.90 1.92
C LEU A 21 -10.29 14.69 0.77
N ILE A 22 -9.70 15.82 0.38
CA ILE A 22 -10.20 16.63 -0.75
C ILE A 22 -10.21 15.79 -2.03
N LEU A 23 -9.13 15.05 -2.30
CA LEU A 23 -9.05 14.18 -3.47
C LEU A 23 -10.12 13.08 -3.44
N TYR A 24 -10.34 12.45 -2.29
CA TYR A 24 -11.39 11.44 -2.11
C TYR A 24 -12.78 12.03 -2.39
N LEU A 25 -13.07 13.22 -1.87
CA LEU A 25 -14.34 13.92 -2.11
C LEU A 25 -14.52 14.31 -3.57
N ILE A 26 -13.48 14.83 -4.23
CA ILE A 26 -13.49 15.10 -5.67
C ILE A 26 -13.74 13.81 -6.47
N ALA A 27 -13.04 12.73 -6.13
CA ALA A 27 -13.25 11.44 -6.77
C ALA A 27 -14.70 10.97 -6.61
N TYR A 28 -15.26 11.08 -5.42
CA TYR A 28 -16.59 10.58 -5.09
C TYR A 28 -17.71 11.41 -5.75
N PHE A 29 -17.64 12.73 -5.63
CA PHE A 29 -18.72 13.64 -6.05
C PHE A 29 -18.57 14.15 -7.48
N ILE A 30 -17.35 14.13 -8.05
CA ILE A 30 -17.07 14.70 -9.38
C ILE A 30 -16.65 13.60 -10.36
N LEU A 31 -15.55 12.87 -10.10
CA LEU A 31 -15.00 11.92 -11.07
C LEU A 31 -15.91 10.71 -11.29
N PHE A 32 -16.37 10.08 -10.20
CA PHE A 32 -17.22 8.89 -10.23
C PHE A 32 -18.70 9.22 -10.04
N ARG A 33 -19.10 10.47 -10.28
CA ARG A 33 -20.49 10.94 -10.10
C ARG A 33 -21.52 10.21 -10.96
N SER A 34 -21.09 9.65 -12.10
CA SER A 34 -21.93 8.89 -13.02
C SER A 34 -21.96 7.39 -12.71
N TRP A 35 -21.09 6.91 -11.82
CA TRP A 35 -21.07 5.50 -11.42
C TRP A 35 -22.21 5.21 -10.45
N ALA A 36 -22.61 3.94 -10.39
CA ALA A 36 -23.57 3.47 -9.39
C ALA A 36 -23.08 3.83 -7.99
N ARG A 37 -23.97 4.35 -7.12
CA ARG A 37 -23.60 4.87 -5.79
C ARG A 37 -22.79 3.87 -4.96
N ARG A 38 -23.11 2.57 -5.06
CA ARG A 38 -22.40 1.48 -4.37
C ARG A 38 -20.93 1.30 -4.80
N LEU A 39 -20.56 1.69 -6.02
CA LEU A 39 -19.20 1.53 -6.55
C LEU A 39 -18.32 2.76 -6.31
N ARG A 40 -18.93 3.91 -5.99
CA ARG A 40 -18.20 5.18 -5.83
C ARG A 40 -17.19 5.15 -4.69
N PRO A 41 -17.50 4.60 -3.49
CA PRO A 41 -16.53 4.56 -2.41
C PRO A 41 -15.24 3.83 -2.81
N GLU A 42 -15.36 2.62 -3.37
CA GLU A 42 -14.19 1.82 -3.78
C GLU A 42 -13.42 2.50 -4.91
N ALA A 43 -14.13 3.09 -5.88
CA ALA A 43 -13.49 3.84 -6.95
C ALA A 43 -12.72 5.08 -6.42
N SER A 44 -13.28 5.77 -5.43
CA SER A 44 -12.63 6.90 -4.74
C SER A 44 -11.41 6.47 -3.92
N SER A 45 -11.49 5.34 -3.22
CA SER A 45 -10.33 4.73 -2.55
C SER A 45 -9.23 4.40 -3.56
N CYS A 46 -9.58 3.78 -4.70
CA CYS A 46 -8.63 3.54 -5.79
C CYS A 46 -7.99 4.84 -6.32
N ALA A 47 -8.73 5.93 -6.40
CA ALA A 47 -8.19 7.22 -6.85
C ALA A 47 -7.16 7.81 -5.86
N ILE A 48 -7.43 7.77 -4.55
CA ILE A 48 -6.44 8.21 -3.56
C ILE A 48 -5.24 7.26 -3.49
N SER A 49 -5.46 5.96 -3.69
CA SER A 49 -4.40 4.95 -3.78
C SER A 49 -3.50 5.17 -4.98
N LEU A 50 -4.05 5.48 -6.16
CA LEU A 50 -3.26 5.85 -7.34
C LEU A 50 -2.45 7.14 -7.11
N ALA A 51 -3.06 8.12 -6.45
CA ALA A 51 -2.41 9.38 -6.11
C ALA A 51 -1.38 9.25 -4.99
N HIS A 52 -1.34 8.12 -4.26
CA HIS A 52 -0.33 7.78 -3.27
C HIS A 52 0.74 6.86 -3.84
N GLY A 53 0.36 5.67 -4.29
CA GLY A 53 1.28 4.57 -4.56
C GLY A 53 2.33 4.91 -5.62
N THR A 54 1.92 5.55 -6.73
CA THR A 54 2.87 5.93 -7.78
C THR A 54 3.87 6.98 -7.28
N PRO A 55 3.45 8.13 -6.72
CA PRO A 55 4.39 9.06 -6.11
C PRO A 55 5.22 8.45 -4.97
N ALA A 56 4.63 7.61 -4.12
CA ALA A 56 5.30 7.00 -2.97
C ALA A 56 6.51 6.17 -3.41
N VAL A 57 6.40 5.39 -4.49
CA VAL A 57 7.54 4.64 -5.06
C VAL A 57 8.68 5.59 -5.44
N PHE A 58 8.39 6.65 -6.20
CA PHE A 58 9.43 7.59 -6.67
C PHE A 58 10.04 8.40 -5.52
N LEU A 59 9.21 8.86 -4.59
CA LEU A 59 9.65 9.63 -3.44
C LEU A 59 10.49 8.78 -2.49
N ALA A 60 10.06 7.55 -2.17
CA ALA A 60 10.80 6.61 -1.35
C ALA A 60 12.14 6.25 -2.00
N TYR A 61 12.12 5.94 -3.30
CA TYR A 61 13.34 5.63 -4.06
C TYR A 61 14.33 6.79 -4.01
N ARG A 62 13.86 8.03 -4.28
CA ARG A 62 14.70 9.22 -4.23
C ARG A 62 15.23 9.48 -2.82
N ALA A 63 14.41 9.30 -1.79
CA ALA A 63 14.80 9.49 -0.39
C ALA A 63 15.89 8.51 0.06
N ILE A 64 15.82 7.25 -0.39
CA ILE A 64 16.87 6.25 -0.18
C ILE A 64 18.14 6.62 -0.94
N LEU A 65 18.02 7.01 -2.21
CA LEU A 65 19.19 7.33 -3.03
C LEU A 65 19.94 8.57 -2.54
N SER A 66 19.24 9.57 -2.01
CA SER A 66 19.83 10.78 -1.46
C SER A 66 20.52 10.58 -0.12
N ASP A 67 20.33 9.42 0.53
CA ASP A 67 20.96 9.10 1.81
C ASP A 67 22.33 8.43 1.60
N PRO A 68 23.44 9.08 1.98
CA PRO A 68 24.76 8.49 1.88
C PRO A 68 25.00 7.39 2.92
N ALA A 69 24.25 7.38 4.03
CA ALA A 69 24.41 6.45 5.15
C ALA A 69 23.28 5.40 5.17
N ARG A 70 22.82 4.93 4.00
CA ARG A 70 21.70 3.99 3.88
C ARG A 70 21.99 2.66 4.60
N ASP A 71 21.28 2.41 5.70
CA ASP A 71 21.35 1.15 6.43
C ASP A 71 20.07 0.91 7.24
N PHE A 72 19.86 -0.32 7.72
CA PHE A 72 18.67 -0.77 8.44
C PHE A 72 18.42 -0.08 9.79
N HIS A 73 19.44 0.56 10.36
CA HIS A 73 19.38 1.23 11.66
C HIS A 73 19.68 2.74 11.58
N SER A 74 19.91 3.27 10.38
CA SER A 74 20.24 4.68 10.18
C SER A 74 19.13 5.58 10.67
N GLN A 75 19.52 6.75 11.15
CA GLN A 75 18.57 7.79 11.54
C GLN A 75 17.75 8.23 10.33
N ASN A 76 16.45 8.43 10.53
CA ASN A 76 15.57 8.86 9.47
C ASN A 76 15.96 10.27 8.99
N THR A 77 16.23 10.41 7.70
CA THR A 77 16.47 11.74 7.13
C THR A 77 15.18 12.56 7.11
N PRO A 78 15.25 13.90 7.00
CA PRO A 78 14.06 14.74 6.85
C PRO A 78 13.22 14.34 5.63
N PHE A 79 13.86 13.94 4.54
CA PHE A 79 13.14 13.53 3.34
C PHE A 79 12.46 12.16 3.53
N GLN A 80 13.13 11.18 4.13
CA GLN A 80 12.50 9.90 4.49
C GLN A 80 11.30 10.11 5.43
N SER A 81 11.43 11.00 6.42
CA SER A 81 10.36 11.38 7.34
C SER A 81 9.17 12.02 6.62
N LEU A 82 9.41 12.86 5.61
CA LEU A 82 8.36 13.44 4.77
C LEU A 82 7.61 12.37 3.96
N VAL A 83 8.32 11.38 3.42
CA VAL A 83 7.70 10.25 2.68
C VAL A 83 6.86 9.36 3.60
N LEU A 84 7.32 9.16 4.84
CA LEU A 84 6.54 8.48 5.86
C LEU A 84 5.27 9.27 6.21
N ASP A 85 5.36 10.58 6.44
CA ASP A 85 4.19 11.43 6.73
C ASP A 85 3.19 11.43 5.57
N TYR A 86 3.68 11.49 4.34
CA TYR A 86 2.86 11.36 3.13
C TYR A 86 2.10 10.01 3.08
N SER A 87 2.78 8.92 3.40
CA SER A 87 2.18 7.59 3.35
C SER A 87 1.24 7.34 4.55
N ILE A 88 1.59 7.79 5.75
CA ILE A 88 0.72 7.71 6.93
C ILE A 88 -0.59 8.45 6.66
N ALA A 89 -0.54 9.65 6.05
CA ALA A 89 -1.73 10.40 5.69
C ALA A 89 -2.67 9.62 4.75
N TYR A 90 -2.10 8.96 3.73
CA TYR A 90 -2.87 8.09 2.83
C TYR A 90 -3.53 6.93 3.58
N PHE A 91 -2.74 6.13 4.31
CA PHE A 91 -3.25 4.95 5.03
C PHE A 91 -4.29 5.33 6.08
N LEU A 92 -4.17 6.50 6.73
CA LEU A 92 -5.20 7.02 7.63
C LEU A 92 -6.50 7.35 6.89
N MET A 93 -6.42 8.06 5.76
CA MET A 93 -7.61 8.42 4.99
C MET A 93 -8.30 7.18 4.42
N ASP A 94 -7.53 6.22 3.90
CA ASP A 94 -8.11 5.00 3.35
C ASP A 94 -8.66 4.08 4.45
N LEU A 95 -8.04 4.07 5.64
CA LEU A 95 -8.64 3.41 6.82
C LEU A 95 -9.99 4.02 7.19
N VAL A 96 -10.12 5.35 7.19
CA VAL A 96 -11.42 6.03 7.42
C VAL A 96 -12.44 5.60 6.37
N HIS A 97 -12.03 5.48 5.11
CA HIS A 97 -12.88 4.94 4.04
C HIS A 97 -13.38 3.52 4.38
N TYR A 98 -12.50 2.59 4.73
CA TYR A 98 -12.90 1.21 5.05
C TYR A 98 -13.81 1.15 6.28
N LEU A 99 -13.52 1.92 7.34
CA LEU A 99 -14.37 1.94 8.54
C LEU A 99 -15.78 2.47 8.27
N ILE A 100 -15.95 3.39 7.32
CA ILE A 100 -17.26 3.97 6.97
C ILE A 100 -18.02 3.11 5.97
N PHE A 101 -17.36 2.65 4.90
CA PHE A 101 -18.04 2.05 3.75
C PHE A 101 -17.92 0.51 3.69
N TYR A 102 -16.90 -0.07 4.32
CA TYR A 102 -16.61 -1.51 4.29
C TYR A 102 -16.17 -2.05 5.66
N PRO A 103 -16.94 -1.81 6.75
CA PRO A 103 -16.53 -2.18 8.11
C PRO A 103 -16.35 -3.68 8.33
N THR A 104 -16.92 -4.51 7.46
CA THR A 104 -16.78 -5.96 7.48
C THR A 104 -15.50 -6.46 6.79
N ASP A 105 -14.79 -5.59 6.08
CA ASP A 105 -13.54 -5.95 5.40
C ASP A 105 -12.34 -5.92 6.36
N VAL A 106 -12.37 -6.85 7.32
CA VAL A 106 -11.41 -6.94 8.42
C VAL A 106 -9.98 -7.16 7.95
N LEU A 107 -9.77 -7.77 6.79
CA LEU A 107 -8.43 -8.01 6.24
C LEU A 107 -7.80 -6.71 5.76
N PHE A 108 -8.55 -5.88 5.02
CA PHE A 108 -8.06 -4.57 4.58
C PHE A 108 -7.91 -3.60 5.75
N ILE A 109 -8.85 -3.57 6.69
CA ILE A 109 -8.73 -2.76 7.91
C ILE A 109 -7.49 -3.16 8.72
N GLY A 110 -7.31 -4.46 8.96
CA GLY A 110 -6.15 -5.01 9.66
C GLY A 110 -4.84 -4.68 8.95
N HIS A 111 -4.80 -4.79 7.62
CA HIS A 111 -3.64 -4.41 6.81
C HIS A 111 -3.27 -2.93 6.99
N HIS A 112 -4.25 -2.02 6.93
CA HIS A 112 -4.03 -0.59 7.09
C HIS A 112 -3.52 -0.25 8.50
N LEU A 113 -4.13 -0.82 9.54
CA LEU A 113 -3.68 -0.66 10.93
C LEU A 113 -2.25 -1.17 11.13
N ALA A 114 -1.92 -2.33 10.55
CA ALA A 114 -0.60 -2.91 10.66
C ALA A 114 0.47 -2.06 9.95
N THR A 115 0.17 -1.57 8.73
CA THR A 115 1.07 -0.66 8.00
C THR A 115 1.24 0.67 8.75
N LEU A 116 0.15 1.25 9.27
CA LEU A 116 0.20 2.46 10.10
C LEU A 116 1.04 2.25 11.35
N PHE A 117 0.90 1.11 12.03
CA PHE A 117 1.71 0.79 13.20
C PHE A 117 3.22 0.82 12.86
N VAL A 118 3.63 0.16 11.77
CA VAL A 118 5.04 0.15 11.33
C VAL A 118 5.51 1.57 10.98
N PHE A 119 4.71 2.35 10.24
CA PHE A 119 5.10 3.70 9.84
C PHE A 119 5.16 4.67 11.01
N LEU A 120 4.17 4.67 11.89
CA LEU A 120 4.10 5.55 13.05
C LEU A 120 5.24 5.26 14.03
N THR A 121 5.52 3.98 14.30
CA THR A 121 6.64 3.62 15.19
C THR A 121 7.98 4.01 14.57
N CYS A 122 8.19 3.79 13.27
CA CYS A 122 9.41 4.25 12.59
C CYS A 122 9.54 5.78 12.61
N ARG A 123 8.46 6.50 12.32
CA ARG A 123 8.44 7.96 12.14
C ARG A 123 8.48 8.76 13.44
N TYR A 124 7.77 8.31 14.47
CA TYR A 124 7.46 9.09 15.66
C TYR A 124 7.90 8.43 16.98
N VAL A 125 8.32 7.16 16.96
CA VAL A 125 8.80 6.48 18.19
C VAL A 125 10.31 6.31 18.14
N VAL A 126 10.82 5.62 17.12
CA VAL A 126 12.25 5.30 17.06
C VAL A 126 13.08 6.28 16.24
N TYR A 127 12.48 6.99 15.28
CA TYR A 127 13.17 7.94 14.38
C TYR A 127 14.35 7.33 13.59
N HIS A 128 14.40 6.01 13.50
CA HIS A 128 15.43 5.21 12.83
C HIS A 128 14.79 4.11 11.98
N GLY A 129 15.54 3.60 11.01
CA GLY A 129 15.16 2.43 10.21
C GLY A 129 14.25 2.70 9.01
N ALA A 130 14.04 3.96 8.63
CA ALA A 130 13.21 4.30 7.48
C ALA A 130 13.69 3.67 6.17
N PHE A 131 15.00 3.40 6.01
CA PHE A 131 15.52 2.67 4.84
C PHE A 131 14.75 1.37 4.58
N ALA A 132 14.63 0.52 5.61
CA ALA A 132 13.96 -0.77 5.49
C ALA A 132 12.48 -0.61 5.17
N ILE A 133 11.82 0.31 5.88
CA ILE A 133 10.39 0.58 5.74
C ILE A 133 10.07 1.16 4.35
N LEU A 134 10.92 2.04 3.82
CA LEU A 134 10.75 2.63 2.50
C LEU A 134 11.03 1.63 1.37
N VAL A 135 11.98 0.71 1.53
CA VAL A 135 12.14 -0.40 0.57
C VAL A 135 10.88 -1.27 0.56
N LEU A 136 10.33 -1.60 1.73
CA LEU A 136 9.07 -2.35 1.82
C LEU A 136 7.90 -1.57 1.20
N LEU A 137 7.84 -0.25 1.37
CA LEU A 137 6.86 0.63 0.70
C LEU A 137 7.04 0.65 -0.81
N ILE A 138 8.26 0.54 -1.34
CA ILE A 138 8.47 0.40 -2.79
C ILE A 138 7.93 -0.95 -3.28
N LEU A 139 8.23 -2.05 -2.57
CA LEU A 139 7.81 -3.41 -2.95
C LEU A 139 6.28 -3.59 -2.84
N ALA A 140 5.71 -3.27 -1.67
CA ALA A 140 4.70 -2.24 -1.59
C ALA A 140 3.88 -1.83 -2.83
N GLU A 141 4.22 -0.63 -3.27
CA GLU A 141 3.43 0.20 -4.15
C GLU A 141 3.80 0.06 -5.62
N VAL A 142 4.88 -0.64 -5.98
CA VAL A 142 5.24 -0.84 -7.40
C VAL A 142 4.17 -1.60 -8.18
N THR A 143 3.34 -2.39 -7.49
CA THR A 143 2.18 -3.07 -8.07
C THR A 143 0.88 -2.25 -8.00
N SER A 144 0.86 -1.13 -7.25
CA SER A 144 -0.36 -0.38 -6.90
C SER A 144 -1.09 0.18 -8.12
N LEU A 145 -0.37 0.71 -9.11
CA LEU A 145 -0.95 1.24 -10.33
C LEU A 145 -1.73 0.14 -11.07
N CYS A 146 -1.07 -0.99 -11.31
CA CYS A 146 -1.71 -2.14 -11.96
C CYS A 146 -2.88 -2.67 -11.13
N GLN A 147 -2.72 -2.78 -9.81
CA GLN A 147 -3.74 -3.28 -8.90
C GLN A 147 -4.99 -2.38 -8.91
N ASN A 148 -4.85 -1.07 -8.76
CA ASN A 148 -5.98 -0.14 -8.73
C ASN A 148 -6.69 -0.05 -10.08
N VAL A 149 -5.95 -0.03 -11.19
CA VAL A 149 -6.57 -0.06 -12.53
C VAL A 149 -7.31 -1.37 -12.76
N TRP A 150 -6.73 -2.49 -12.31
CA TRP A 150 -7.37 -3.80 -12.36
C TRP A 150 -8.65 -3.85 -11.50
N THR A 151 -8.64 -3.30 -10.29
CA THR A 151 -9.82 -3.19 -9.41
C THR A 151 -10.92 -2.34 -10.04
N LEU A 152 -10.58 -1.16 -10.58
CA LEU A 152 -11.54 -0.29 -11.28
C LEU A 152 -12.15 -0.98 -12.51
N ALA A 153 -11.33 -1.71 -13.27
CA ALA A 153 -11.79 -2.48 -14.42
C ALA A 153 -12.73 -3.62 -13.98
N ASN A 154 -12.42 -4.30 -12.86
CA ASN A 154 -13.27 -5.34 -12.29
C ASN A 154 -14.63 -4.78 -11.85
N ALA A 155 -14.65 -3.63 -11.16
CA ALA A 155 -15.86 -2.98 -10.68
C ALA A 155 -16.87 -2.66 -11.81
N ARG A 156 -16.37 -2.47 -13.04
CA ARG A 156 -17.16 -2.18 -14.24
C ARG A 156 -17.16 -3.32 -15.27
N ARG A 157 -16.68 -4.51 -14.89
CA ARG A 157 -16.52 -5.65 -15.80
C ARG A 157 -17.85 -6.12 -16.39
N SER A 158 -18.93 -6.05 -15.61
CA SER A 158 -20.26 -6.54 -16.03
C SER A 158 -21.01 -5.60 -16.97
N ASP A 159 -20.74 -4.29 -16.89
CA ASP A 159 -21.54 -3.27 -17.58
C ASP A 159 -20.77 -2.51 -18.67
N VAL A 160 -19.42 -2.57 -18.68
CA VAL A 160 -18.59 -1.90 -19.69
C VAL A 160 -17.70 -2.91 -20.41
N LYS A 161 -17.95 -3.13 -21.71
CA LYS A 161 -17.17 -4.06 -22.56
C LYS A 161 -15.67 -3.76 -22.56
N PHE A 162 -15.28 -2.48 -22.56
CA PHE A 162 -13.88 -2.08 -22.49
C PHE A 162 -13.25 -2.45 -21.14
N ALA A 163 -13.95 -2.23 -20.02
CA ALA A 163 -13.47 -2.61 -18.69
C ALA A 163 -13.27 -4.12 -18.58
N ALA A 164 -14.16 -4.93 -19.16
CA ALA A 164 -13.99 -6.37 -19.21
C ALA A 164 -12.73 -6.81 -19.97
N LYS A 165 -12.49 -6.21 -21.14
CA LYS A 165 -11.26 -6.47 -21.92
C LYS A 165 -10.01 -6.04 -21.16
N LEU A 166 -10.05 -4.87 -20.51
CA LEU A 166 -8.94 -4.34 -19.73
C LEU A 166 -8.62 -5.24 -18.52
N TYR A 167 -9.65 -5.69 -17.80
CA TYR A 167 -9.50 -6.65 -16.69
C TYR A 167 -8.86 -7.95 -17.15
N ASP A 168 -9.38 -8.57 -18.22
CA ASP A 168 -8.86 -9.84 -18.75
C ASP A 168 -7.41 -9.69 -19.27
N PHE A 169 -7.06 -8.54 -19.85
CA PHE A 169 -5.72 -8.20 -20.32
C PHE A 169 -4.73 -7.95 -19.17
N LEU A 170 -5.13 -7.18 -18.16
CA LEU A 170 -4.26 -6.82 -17.03
C LEU A 170 -4.08 -7.96 -16.03
N SER A 171 -5.03 -8.88 -15.89
CA SER A 171 -4.97 -9.93 -14.86
C SER A 171 -3.67 -10.74 -14.92
N PRO A 172 -3.26 -11.36 -16.05
CA PRO A 172 -2.01 -12.14 -16.09
C PRO A 172 -0.73 -11.35 -15.76
N PRO A 173 -0.45 -10.19 -16.38
CA PRO A 173 0.77 -9.44 -16.07
C PRO A 173 0.75 -8.87 -14.64
N PHE A 174 -0.41 -8.42 -14.15
CA PHE A 174 -0.56 -8.02 -12.75
C PHE A 174 -0.23 -9.18 -11.81
N TYR A 175 -0.79 -10.37 -12.05
CA TYR A 175 -0.56 -11.50 -11.17
C TYR A 175 0.89 -11.95 -11.16
N ALA A 176 1.55 -11.95 -12.33
CA ALA A 176 2.97 -12.27 -12.44
C ALA A 176 3.83 -11.25 -11.68
N LEU A 177 3.63 -9.95 -11.91
CA LEU A 177 4.37 -8.89 -11.23
C LEU A 177 4.16 -8.96 -9.71
N TYR A 178 2.91 -9.13 -9.27
CA TYR A 178 2.57 -9.26 -7.85
C TYR A 178 3.25 -10.48 -7.22
N SER A 179 3.25 -11.62 -7.92
CA SER A 179 3.90 -12.85 -7.44
C SER A 179 5.41 -12.68 -7.29
N VAL A 180 6.08 -12.01 -8.23
CA VAL A 180 7.53 -11.75 -8.13
C VAL A 180 7.84 -10.79 -6.98
N VAL A 181 7.15 -9.66 -6.93
CA VAL A 181 7.47 -8.61 -5.96
C VAL A 181 7.10 -9.04 -4.54
N ARG A 182 5.89 -9.57 -4.33
CA ARG A 182 5.40 -9.95 -3.00
C ARG A 182 5.75 -11.37 -2.61
N GLY A 183 5.86 -12.29 -3.56
CA GLY A 183 6.16 -13.70 -3.30
C GLY A 183 7.66 -14.04 -3.31
N PHE A 184 8.52 -13.16 -3.83
CA PHE A 184 9.97 -13.41 -3.86
C PHE A 184 10.78 -12.25 -3.27
N LEU A 185 10.67 -11.03 -3.83
CA LEU A 185 11.49 -9.89 -3.38
C LEU A 185 11.17 -9.48 -1.94
N GLY A 186 9.88 -9.44 -1.58
CA GLY A 186 9.42 -9.18 -0.22
C GLY A 186 10.02 -10.15 0.82
N PRO A 187 9.80 -11.48 0.69
CA PRO A 187 10.37 -12.48 1.60
C PRO A 187 11.89 -12.38 1.72
N TYR A 188 12.59 -12.22 0.59
CA TYR A 188 14.04 -12.06 0.58
C TYR A 188 14.47 -10.82 1.39
N PHE A 189 13.78 -9.69 1.22
CA PHE A 189 14.10 -8.48 1.97
C PHE A 189 13.79 -8.61 3.47
N VAL A 190 12.68 -9.26 3.84
CA VAL A 190 12.37 -9.53 5.26
C VAL A 190 13.41 -10.45 5.89
N TYR A 191 13.89 -11.46 5.16
CA TYR A 191 15.00 -12.29 5.63
C TYR A 191 16.26 -11.46 5.91
N ARG A 192 16.64 -10.55 5.00
CA ARG A 192 17.77 -9.64 5.21
C ARG A 192 17.58 -8.75 6.44
N MET A 193 16.37 -8.23 6.61
CA MET A 193 15.99 -7.40 7.77
C MET A 193 16.09 -8.19 9.09
N LEU A 194 15.60 -9.43 9.12
CA LEU A 194 15.68 -10.32 10.27
C LEU A 194 17.13 -10.65 10.63
N VAL A 195 17.95 -11.05 9.65
CA VAL A 195 19.38 -11.33 9.87
C VAL A 195 20.09 -10.11 10.45
N PHE A 196 19.86 -8.93 9.86
CA PHE A 196 20.46 -7.69 10.34
C PHE A 196 20.08 -7.38 11.80
N TYR A 197 18.80 -7.36 12.13
CA TYR A 197 18.37 -7.02 13.49
C TYR A 197 18.76 -8.08 14.52
N SER A 198 18.74 -9.37 14.13
CA SER A 198 19.16 -10.46 15.02
C SER A 198 20.65 -10.43 15.38
N SER A 199 21.48 -9.78 14.56
CA SER A 199 22.92 -9.62 14.84
C SER A 199 23.22 -8.68 16.00
N GLY A 200 22.23 -7.92 16.48
CA GLY A 200 22.42 -6.88 17.51
C GLY A 200 22.91 -5.54 16.95
N ALA A 201 23.12 -5.41 15.64
CA ALA A 201 23.59 -4.17 15.00
C ALA A 201 22.68 -2.95 15.24
N ALA A 202 21.43 -3.14 15.67
CA ALA A 202 20.49 -2.06 15.97
C ALA A 202 20.19 -1.85 17.47
N ASP A 203 20.79 -2.64 18.38
CA ASP A 203 20.39 -2.73 19.80
C ASP A 203 20.46 -1.39 20.56
N GLY A 204 21.27 -0.43 20.08
CA GLY A 204 21.41 0.90 20.67
C GLY A 204 20.43 1.97 20.17
N VAL A 205 19.71 1.72 19.07
CA VAL A 205 18.88 2.75 18.40
C VAL A 205 17.46 2.29 18.09
N ILE A 206 17.24 1.00 17.83
CA ILE A 206 15.91 0.44 17.58
C ILE A 206 15.63 -0.63 18.66
N PRO A 207 14.70 -0.37 19.60
CA PRO A 207 14.36 -1.33 20.64
C PRO A 207 13.92 -2.67 20.07
N LYS A 208 14.27 -3.77 20.75
CA LYS A 208 13.98 -5.13 20.27
C LYS A 208 12.52 -5.38 19.97
N TRP A 209 11.63 -4.90 20.84
CA TRP A 209 10.18 -5.05 20.64
C TRP A 209 9.69 -4.39 19.33
N VAL A 210 10.32 -3.28 18.92
CA VAL A 210 9.94 -2.53 17.71
C VAL A 210 10.29 -3.36 16.48
N TRP A 211 11.56 -3.72 16.30
CA TRP A 211 11.94 -4.43 15.08
C TRP A 211 11.33 -5.84 15.02
N ILE A 212 11.17 -6.52 16.16
CA ILE A 212 10.48 -7.83 16.21
C ILE A 212 9.04 -7.66 15.72
N SER A 213 8.35 -6.63 16.20
CA SER A 213 6.98 -6.33 15.76
C SER A 213 6.90 -5.99 14.27
N TRP A 214 7.88 -5.24 13.73
CA TRP A 214 7.94 -4.94 12.30
C TRP A 214 8.14 -6.18 11.45
N VAL A 215 9.13 -7.02 11.79
CA VAL A 215 9.39 -8.28 11.07
C VAL A 215 8.15 -9.17 11.10
N PHE A 216 7.51 -9.31 12.25
CA PHE A 216 6.30 -10.12 12.40
C PHE A 216 5.16 -9.60 11.52
N VAL A 217 4.83 -8.31 11.61
CA VAL A 217 3.77 -7.68 10.81
C VAL A 217 4.02 -7.84 9.32
N VAL A 218 5.25 -7.57 8.86
CA VAL A 218 5.58 -7.64 7.43
C VAL A 218 5.56 -9.09 6.93
N PHE A 219 6.03 -10.04 7.74
CA PHE A 219 5.95 -11.46 7.43
C PHE A 219 4.49 -11.91 7.24
N THR A 220 3.61 -11.58 8.19
CA THR A 220 2.18 -11.90 8.08
C THR A 220 1.54 -11.25 6.85
N ALA A 221 1.84 -9.98 6.58
CA ALA A 221 1.32 -9.28 5.40
C ALA A 221 1.73 -9.98 4.10
N ILE A 222 3.00 -10.39 3.98
CA ILE A 222 3.51 -11.14 2.82
C ILE A 222 2.82 -12.50 2.70
N SER A 223 2.66 -13.25 3.79
CA SER A 223 1.97 -14.55 3.76
C SER A 223 0.53 -14.41 3.25
N VAL A 224 -0.22 -13.42 3.75
CA VAL A 224 -1.59 -13.15 3.30
C VAL A 224 -1.61 -12.70 1.83
N SER A 225 -0.67 -11.86 1.40
CA SER A 225 -0.52 -11.47 -0.01
C SER A 225 -0.27 -12.66 -0.93
N ILE A 226 0.57 -13.61 -0.51
CA ILE A 226 0.85 -14.84 -1.28
C ILE A 226 -0.43 -15.69 -1.40
N LEU A 227 -1.14 -15.92 -0.30
CA LEU A 227 -2.41 -16.68 -0.33
C LEU A 227 -3.45 -16.02 -1.25
N TRP A 228 -3.57 -14.69 -1.17
CA TRP A 228 -4.50 -13.93 -1.99
C TRP A 228 -4.17 -14.07 -3.48
N ILE A 229 -2.90 -13.89 -3.89
CA ILE A 229 -2.53 -13.99 -5.30
C ILE A 229 -2.61 -15.43 -5.82
N SER A 230 -2.29 -16.44 -5.00
CA SER A 230 -2.48 -17.84 -5.36
C SER A 230 -3.95 -18.16 -5.64
N ASN A 231 -4.88 -17.63 -4.84
CA ASN A 231 -6.32 -17.79 -5.08
C ASN A 231 -6.74 -17.14 -6.42
N LEU A 232 -6.22 -15.95 -6.75
CA LEU A 232 -6.50 -15.29 -8.03
C LEU A 232 -5.98 -16.09 -9.24
N TRP A 233 -4.79 -16.68 -9.14
CA TRP A 233 -4.26 -17.59 -10.16
C TRP A 233 -5.16 -18.81 -10.36
N ILE A 234 -5.60 -19.44 -9.26
CA ILE A 234 -6.51 -20.59 -9.31
C ILE A 234 -7.83 -20.21 -10.00
N GLN A 235 -8.41 -19.06 -9.66
CA GLN A 235 -9.64 -18.57 -10.27
C GLN A 235 -9.48 -18.34 -11.77
N LEU A 236 -8.41 -17.65 -12.18
CA LEU A 236 -8.13 -17.38 -13.60
C LEU A 236 -7.94 -18.68 -14.40
N TYR A 237 -7.22 -19.66 -13.83
CA TYR A 237 -7.03 -20.95 -14.48
C TYR A 237 -8.36 -21.71 -14.63
N ARG A 238 -9.18 -21.76 -13.57
CA ARG A 238 -10.52 -22.36 -13.62
C ARG A 238 -11.42 -21.70 -14.66
N GLU A 239 -11.43 -20.37 -14.75
CA GLU A 239 -12.21 -19.65 -15.76
C GLU A 239 -11.76 -19.98 -17.18
N ARG A 240 -10.45 -20.07 -17.42
CA ARG A 240 -9.88 -20.40 -18.73
C ARG A 240 -10.21 -21.84 -19.14
N MET A 241 -10.08 -22.80 -18.22
CA MET A 241 -10.42 -24.21 -18.47
C MET A 241 -11.90 -24.37 -18.85
N LYS A 242 -12.83 -23.77 -18.11
CA LYS A 242 -14.25 -23.79 -18.44
C LYS A 242 -14.57 -23.19 -19.82
N LYS A 243 -13.83 -22.15 -20.24
CA LYS A 243 -13.99 -21.55 -21.58
C LYS A 243 -13.47 -22.47 -22.68
N VAL A 244 -12.44 -23.29 -22.41
CA VAL A 244 -11.94 -24.28 -23.36
C VAL A 244 -12.93 -25.44 -23.49
N GLU A 245 -13.43 -25.98 -22.37
CA GLU A 245 -14.43 -27.07 -22.37
C GLU A 245 -15.67 -26.69 -23.19
N LYS A 246 -16.22 -25.48 -22.98
CA LYS A 246 -17.38 -24.97 -23.75
C LYS A 246 -17.14 -24.76 -25.25
N LYS A 247 -15.87 -24.67 -25.68
CA LYS A 247 -15.53 -24.54 -27.11
C LYS A 247 -15.34 -25.91 -27.77
N VAL A 248 -15.15 -26.96 -26.98
CA VAL A 248 -14.90 -28.33 -27.45
C VAL A 248 -16.17 -29.17 -27.41
N SER A 249 -17.16 -28.82 -26.57
CA SER A 249 -18.53 -29.35 -26.57
C SER A 249 -19.42 -28.69 -27.63
#